data_AF-A0A2D6FE59-F1
#
_entry.id   AF-A0A2D6FE59-F1
#
_cell.length_a   1.000
_cell.length_b   1.000
_cell.length_c   1.000
_cell.angle_alpha   90.00
_cell.angle_beta   90.00
_cell.angle_gamma   90.00
#
_symmetry.space_group_name_H-M   'P 1'
#
loop_
_entity.id
_entity.type
_entity.pdbx_description
1 polymer ?
#
loop_
_entity_poly.entity_id
_entity_poly.type
_entity_poly.pdbx_seq_one_letter_code
_entity_poly.pdbx_strand_id
1 'polypeptide(L)'
;MAYANLMIGILGYSSFLYRKRDYLLASMVAFASWLFADGVGHVVSLVVFKNNAASNAGAVLYTDLLTPLLVILLLWISRDERRRLSGQRQRIL
;
A
#
# COMPACT_ATOMS: atom_id res chain seq x y z
N MET A 1 10.54 7.47 -13.39
CA MET A 1 9.38 6.92 -12.67
C MET A 1 9.14 5.40 -12.85
N ALA A 2 9.95 4.65 -13.62
CA ALA A 2 9.74 3.20 -13.78
C ALA A 2 10.33 2.33 -12.65
N TYR A 3 11.43 2.78 -12.01
CA TYR A 3 12.18 1.98 -11.06
C TYR A 3 11.46 1.72 -9.72
N ALA A 4 10.65 2.67 -9.26
CA ALA A 4 9.87 2.49 -8.04
C ALA A 4 8.72 1.49 -8.22
N ASN A 5 8.03 1.55 -9.36
CA ASN A 5 7.00 0.57 -9.71
C ASN A 5 7.59 -0.83 -9.83
N LEU A 6 8.79 -0.96 -10.39
CA LEU A 6 9.53 -2.22 -10.43
C LEU A 6 9.91 -2.72 -9.03
N MET A 7 10.44 -1.85 -8.16
CA MET A 7 10.77 -2.18 -6.77
C MET A 7 9.54 -2.70 -6.01
N ILE A 8 8.41 -1.98 -6.11
CA ILE A 8 7.15 -2.37 -5.51
C ILE A 8 6.69 -3.74 -6.03
N GLY A 9 6.75 -3.95 -7.34
CA GLY A 9 6.41 -5.23 -7.96
C GLY A 9 7.27 -6.38 -7.45
N ILE A 10 8.58 -6.17 -7.35
CA ILE A 10 9.52 -7.17 -6.81
C ILE A 10 9.20 -7.47 -5.34
N LEU A 11 9.01 -6.44 -4.50
CA LEU A 11 8.69 -6.60 -3.07
C LEU A 11 7.36 -7.31 -2.82
N GLY A 12 6.33 -7.01 -3.62
CA GLY A 12 5.03 -7.67 -3.54
C GLY A 12 5.10 -9.12 -4.00
N TYR A 13 5.76 -9.37 -5.14
CA TYR A 13 5.90 -10.71 -5.70
C TYR A 13 6.76 -11.62 -4.82
N SER A 14 7.91 -11.13 -4.35
CA SER A 14 8.78 -11.89 -3.45
C SER A 14 8.09 -12.16 -2.12
N SER A 15 7.32 -11.22 -1.59
CA SER A 15 6.50 -11.44 -0.40
C SER A 15 5.52 -12.60 -0.57
N PHE A 16 4.88 -12.71 -1.74
CA PHE A 16 3.97 -13.80 -2.03
C PHE A 16 4.70 -15.14 -2.13
N LEU A 17 5.85 -15.18 -2.81
CA LEU A 17 6.67 -16.39 -2.96
C LEU A 17 7.19 -16.91 -1.62
N TYR A 18 7.73 -16.04 -0.77
CA TYR A 18 8.29 -16.46 0.51
C TYR A 18 7.22 -16.80 1.56
N ARG A 19 5.96 -16.40 1.35
CA ARG A 19 4.84 -16.55 2.29
C ARG A 19 5.16 -16.07 3.72
N LYS A 20 6.17 -15.21 3.87
CA LYS A 20 6.60 -14.66 5.16
C LYS A 20 5.80 -13.41 5.47
N ARG A 21 5.14 -13.42 6.62
CA ARG A 21 4.21 -12.37 7.03
C ARG A 21 4.92 -11.05 7.36
N ASP A 22 6.08 -11.13 7.99
CA ASP A 22 6.90 -9.96 8.33
C ASP A 22 7.45 -9.29 7.06
N TYR A 23 7.77 -10.10 6.06
CA TYR A 23 8.20 -9.63 4.75
C TYR A 23 7.03 -8.96 4.00
N LEU A 24 5.82 -9.51 4.07
CA LEU A 24 4.61 -8.89 3.52
C LEU A 24 4.31 -7.53 4.17
N LEU A 25 4.42 -7.45 5.49
CA LEU A 25 4.26 -6.19 6.21
C LEU A 25 5.31 -5.17 5.77
N ALA A 26 6.59 -5.56 5.65
CA ALA A 26 7.64 -4.67 5.17
C ALA A 26 7.37 -4.18 3.74
N SER A 27 6.98 -5.07 2.83
CA SER A 27 6.61 -4.71 1.45
C SER A 27 5.44 -3.72 1.40
N MET A 28 4.41 -3.93 2.23
CA MET A 28 3.25 -3.04 2.27
C MET A 28 3.54 -1.69 2.92
N VAL A 29 4.43 -1.63 3.91
CA VAL A 29 4.93 -0.36 4.47
C VAL A 29 5.72 0.42 3.41
N ALA A 30 6.60 -0.25 2.66
CA ALA A 30 7.34 0.39 1.57
C ALA A 30 6.40 0.95 0.49
N PHE A 31 5.37 0.18 0.12
CA PHE A 31 4.34 0.60 -0.85
C PHE A 31 3.55 1.81 -0.36
N ALA A 32 3.09 1.79 0.90
CA ALA A 32 2.31 2.88 1.47
C ALA A 32 3.12 4.18 1.56
N SER A 33 4.38 4.10 2.00
CA SER A 33 5.28 5.26 2.09
C SER A 33 5.56 5.86 0.71
N TRP A 34 5.78 5.01 -0.32
CA TRP A 34 6.03 5.48 -1.68
C TRP A 34 4.82 6.21 -2.26
N LEU A 35 3.64 5.59 -2.25
CA LEU A 35 2.42 6.19 -2.79
C LEU A 35 2.02 7.47 -2.06
N PHE A 36 2.21 7.51 -0.74
CA PHE A 36 1.96 8.72 0.02
C PHE A 36 2.90 9.86 -0.38
N ALA A 37 4.20 9.58 -0.55
CA ALA A 37 5.17 10.58 -1.01
C ALA A 37 4.85 11.08 -2.43
N ASP A 38 4.44 10.18 -3.33
CA ASP A 38 4.05 10.52 -4.72
C ASP A 38 2.78 11.39 -4.73
N GLY A 39 1.77 11.00 -3.94
CA GLY A 39 0.54 11.77 -3.75
C GLY A 39 0.81 13.17 -3.19
N VAL A 40 1.71 13.31 -2.20
CA VAL A 40 2.15 14.63 -1.70
C VAL A 40 2.85 15.43 -2.79
N GLY A 41 3.70 14.80 -3.61
CA GLY A 41 4.34 15.43 -4.77
C GLY A 41 3.32 15.97 -5.78
N HIS A 42 2.25 15.23 -6.02
CA HIS A 42 1.12 15.68 -6.84
C HIS A 42 0.35 16.85 -6.19
N VAL A 43 0.09 16.81 -4.87
CA VAL A 43 -0.54 17.94 -4.13
C VAL A 43 0.31 19.20 -4.24
N VAL A 44 1.63 19.11 -4.02
CA VAL A 44 2.54 20.25 -4.16
C VAL A 44 2.52 20.77 -5.60
N SER A 45 2.50 19.87 -6.59
CA SER A 45 2.44 20.28 -8.00
C SER A 45 1.14 20.99 -8.37
N LEU A 46 0.01 20.55 -7.81
CA LEU A 46 -1.28 21.21 -7.95
C LEU A 46 -1.32 22.59 -7.30
N VAL A 47 -0.84 22.70 -6.06
CA VAL A 47 -0.97 23.92 -5.26
C VAL A 47 0.05 24.98 -5.67
N VAL A 48 1.31 24.58 -5.88
CA VAL A 48 2.42 25.50 -6.14
C VAL A 48 2.53 25.85 -7.62
N PHE A 49 2.47 24.85 -8.51
CA PHE A 49 2.63 25.06 -9.94
C PHE A 49 1.31 25.28 -10.70
N LYS A 50 0.15 25.27 -9.98
CA LYS A 50 -1.20 25.41 -10.55
C LYS A 50 -1.45 24.49 -11.76
N ASN A 51 -0.81 23.33 -11.76
CA ASN A 51 -0.85 22.42 -12.89
C ASN A 51 -2.08 21.52 -12.80
N ASN A 52 -3.20 22.01 -13.34
CA ASN A 52 -4.49 21.31 -13.37
C ASN A 52 -4.62 20.30 -14.52
N ALA A 53 -3.52 19.84 -15.11
CA ALA A 53 -3.57 18.77 -16.10
C ALA A 53 -4.21 17.51 -15.48
N ALA A 54 -5.04 16.78 -16.24
CA ALA A 54 -5.71 15.56 -15.77
C ALA A 54 -4.75 14.44 -15.31
N SER A 55 -3.46 14.55 -15.66
CA SER A 55 -2.37 13.67 -15.20
C SER A 55 -1.84 14.02 -13.80
N ASN A 56 -2.18 15.19 -13.26
CA ASN A 56 -1.77 15.70 -11.94
C ASN A 56 -2.98 15.98 -11.03
N ALA A 57 -4.15 16.19 -11.62
CA ALA A 57 -5.41 16.49 -10.93
C ALA A 57 -6.41 15.35 -11.12
N GLY A 58 -7.15 15.02 -10.07
CA GLY A 58 -8.26 14.06 -10.16
C GLY A 58 -7.83 12.61 -9.92
N ALA A 59 -8.08 11.71 -10.87
CA ALA A 59 -8.04 10.26 -10.65
C ALA A 59 -6.68 9.75 -10.11
N VAL A 60 -5.56 10.28 -10.61
CA VAL A 60 -4.21 9.90 -10.15
C VAL A 60 -3.98 10.29 -8.70
N LEU A 61 -4.37 11.51 -8.31
CA LEU A 61 -4.29 11.98 -6.93
C LEU A 61 -5.15 11.12 -5.98
N TYR A 62 -6.36 10.76 -6.42
CA TYR A 62 -7.24 9.88 -5.65
C TYR A 62 -6.66 8.49 -5.50
N THR A 63 -6.09 7.91 -6.55
CA THR A 63 -5.45 6.59 -6.46
C THR A 63 -4.24 6.62 -5.54
N ASP A 64 -3.41 7.66 -5.59
CA ASP A 64 -2.20 7.72 -4.75
C ASP A 64 -2.53 7.88 -3.26
N LEU A 65 -3.65 8.52 -2.92
CA LEU A 65 -4.12 8.64 -1.53
C LEU A 65 -5.00 7.45 -1.06
N LEU A 66 -5.88 6.92 -1.91
CA LEU A 66 -6.81 5.85 -1.52
C LEU A 66 -6.16 4.47 -1.51
N THR A 67 -5.22 4.20 -2.42
CA THR A 67 -4.55 2.90 -2.51
C THR A 67 -3.76 2.56 -1.24
N PRO A 68 -2.97 3.45 -0.62
CA PRO A 68 -2.33 3.13 0.66
C PRO A 68 -3.34 2.91 1.80
N LEU A 69 -4.47 3.63 1.82
CA LEU A 69 -5.54 3.41 2.79
C LEU A 69 -6.18 2.02 2.63
N LEU A 70 -6.46 1.60 1.40
CA LEU A 70 -6.96 0.26 1.09
C LEU A 70 -5.98 -0.83 1.56
N VAL A 71 -4.69 -0.64 1.33
CA VAL A 71 -3.66 -1.59 1.78
C VAL A 71 -3.63 -1.72 3.31
N ILE A 72 -3.72 -0.61 4.04
CA ILE A 72 -3.81 -0.61 5.50
C ILE A 72 -5.07 -1.33 5.97
N LEU A 73 -6.22 -1.06 5.33
CA LEU A 73 -7.50 -1.69 5.66
C LEU A 73 -7.44 -3.21 5.46
N LEU A 74 -6.90 -3.67 4.32
CA LEU A 74 -6.74 -5.10 4.02
C LEU A 74 -5.80 -5.79 5.01
N LEU A 75 -4.71 -5.13 5.40
CA LEU A 75 -3.81 -5.63 6.45
C LEU A 75 -4.50 -5.75 7.80
N TRP A 76 -5.37 -4.80 8.14
CA TRP A 76 -6.11 -4.80 9.39
C TRP A 76 -7.13 -5.96 9.43
N ILE A 77 -7.92 -6.13 8.37
CA ILE A 77 -8.84 -7.27 8.23
C ILE A 77 -8.08 -8.60 8.28
N SER A 78 -6.94 -8.71 7.58
CA SER A 78 -6.10 -9.92 7.58
C SER A 78 -5.47 -10.24 8.94
N ARG A 79 -5.28 -9.22 9.79
CA ARG A 79 -4.84 -9.39 11.18
C ARG A 79 -5.97 -9.89 12.07
N ASP A 80 -7.17 -9.32 11.95
CA ASP A 80 -8.34 -9.72 12.75
C ASP A 80 -8.73 -11.18 12.47
N GLU A 81 -8.86 -11.55 11.21
CA GLU A 81 -9.24 -12.91 10.79
C GLU A 81 -8.28 -13.96 11.35
N ARG A 82 -6.97 -13.67 11.37
CA ARG A 82 -5.99 -14.60 11.91
C ARG A 82 -5.99 -14.67 13.44
N ARG A 83 -6.32 -13.60 14.15
CA ARG A 83 -6.54 -13.66 15.60
C ARG A 83 -7.74 -14.57 15.92
N ARG A 84 -8.81 -14.48 15.13
CA ARG A 84 -9.99 -15.37 15.24
C ARG A 84 -9.61 -16.84 15.02
N LEU A 85 -8.90 -17.14 13.92
CA LEU A 85 -8.47 -18.51 13.60
C LEU A 85 -7.50 -19.10 14.64
N SER A 86 -6.55 -18.30 15.16
CA SER A 86 -5.65 -18.74 16.23
C SER A 86 -6.40 -19.00 17.54
N GLY A 87 -7.38 -18.16 17.89
CA GLY A 87 -8.24 -18.36 19.06
C GLY A 87 -9.17 -19.57 18.93
N GLN A 88 -9.67 -19.89 17.73
CA GLN A 88 -10.42 -21.12 17.50
C GLN A 88 -9.55 -22.37 17.61
N ARG A 89 -8.32 -22.35 17.07
CA ARG A 89 -7.40 -23.49 17.14
C ARG A 89 -7.05 -23.88 18.59
N GLN A 90 -7.02 -22.92 19.51
CA GLN A 90 -6.79 -23.17 20.94
C GLN A 90 -8.01 -23.72 21.68
N ARG A 91 -9.22 -23.63 21.13
CA ARG A 91 -10.44 -24.18 21.75
C ARG A 91 -10.74 -25.62 21.38
N ILE A 92 -10.04 -26.17 20.39
CA ILE A 92 -10.28 -27.51 19.83
C ILE A 92 -9.23 -28.53 20.34
N LEU A 93 -8.16 -28.07 20.99
CA LEU A 93 -7.14 -28.87 21.65
C LEU A 93 -7.37 -28.87 23.17
#